data_AF-A0A2V5RGL8-F1
#
_entry.id   AF-A0A2V5RGL8-F1
#
_cell.length_a   1.000
_cell.length_b   1.000
_cell.length_c   1.000
_cell.angle_alpha   90.00
_cell.angle_beta   90.00
_cell.angle_gamma   90.00
#
_symmetry.space_group_name_H-M   'P 1'
#
loop_
_entity.id
_entity.type
_entity.pdbx_description
1 polymer ?
#
loop_
_entity_poly.entity_id
_entity_poly.type
_entity_poly.pdbx_seq_one_letter_code
_entity_poly.pdbx_strand_id
1 'polypeptide(L)'
;MQRSKGNLRARHNSEPVIHPALERPLLSLHRALDINSFWKAVRQVVSATMPTCVIGLTFRRHPALPIIARWTSPMPEDFFAAEPLKTYLASPARKKLVRLSDLFHNRSSFVRSVLYRRYIAPQKRAHCFCLFFWKRQRLICGIAIMRTAEQGDLSPAEVKLLRELYPQFMTALCRMESLEHERSVRMDFEAFLSRLPLPTIILQWNLKPIYQNRAARDFCAVWEKGPEEAKRTKATSPIPSAILDRCRLLKLQWAEAERGTLSGPRLNFKEEQVCHPRLPHLRAIIHLRQARSAGVVRPHFLIECEDLSRNGNGSSRLANSRLPALARLTRREQEVARLVCSGQSNKEISDTAHLSVAMVKKHLHAVFRKLEVPSRSRLVALML
;
A
#
# COMPACT_ATOMS: atom_id res chain seq x y z
N MET A 1 6.55 59.49 -44.33
CA MET A 1 5.61 59.02 -43.28
C MET A 1 5.27 57.55 -43.54
N GLN A 2 5.30 56.73 -42.48
CA GLN A 2 4.68 55.38 -42.30
C GLN A 2 5.14 54.25 -43.25
N ARG A 3 6.02 53.32 -42.83
CA ARG A 3 5.84 52.13 -41.96
C ARG A 3 4.76 51.14 -42.42
N SER A 4 5.19 49.99 -42.95
CA SER A 4 4.52 48.68 -42.81
C SER A 4 5.57 47.57 -42.86
N LYS A 5 6.29 47.35 -41.75
CA LYS A 5 6.14 46.21 -40.82
C LYS A 5 6.12 44.84 -41.51
N GLY A 6 7.32 44.27 -41.66
CA GLY A 6 7.52 42.85 -41.92
C GLY A 6 6.96 41.99 -40.79
N ASN A 7 6.18 40.99 -41.17
CA ASN A 7 5.66 39.94 -40.30
C ASN A 7 6.80 38.97 -39.93
N LEU A 8 7.57 39.31 -38.89
CA LEU A 8 8.37 38.33 -38.16
C LEU A 8 7.41 37.47 -37.33
N ARG A 9 6.97 36.34 -37.90
CA ARG A 9 6.36 35.25 -37.13
C ARG A 9 7.40 34.77 -36.12
N ALA A 10 7.29 35.24 -34.89
CA ALA A 10 7.97 34.66 -33.74
C ALA A 10 7.56 33.19 -33.64
N ARG A 11 8.45 32.29 -34.04
CA ARG A 11 8.36 30.87 -33.69
C ARG A 11 8.50 30.79 -32.17
N HIS A 12 7.39 30.61 -31.48
CA HIS A 12 7.42 30.10 -30.11
C HIS A 12 8.06 28.71 -30.17
N ASN A 13 9.36 28.65 -29.88
CA ASN A 13 10.04 27.42 -29.57
C ASN A 13 9.48 26.96 -28.21
N SER A 14 8.44 26.15 -28.26
CA SER A 14 7.94 25.44 -27.08
C SER A 14 9.01 24.44 -26.67
N GLU A 15 9.93 24.84 -25.79
CA GLU A 15 10.86 23.91 -25.17
C GLU A 15 10.03 22.79 -24.51
N PRO A 16 10.36 21.51 -24.75
CA PRO A 16 9.60 20.41 -24.19
C PRO A 16 9.66 20.49 -22.65
N VAL A 17 8.49 20.48 -22.01
CA VAL A 17 8.30 20.56 -20.55
C VAL A 17 9.08 19.46 -19.79
N ILE A 18 9.44 18.37 -20.49
CA ILE A 18 10.25 17.26 -20.00
C ILE A 18 11.30 16.93 -21.06
N HIS A 19 12.57 16.85 -20.66
CA HIS A 19 13.65 16.42 -21.55
C HIS A 19 13.28 15.07 -22.21
N PRO A 20 13.35 14.91 -23.55
CA PRO A 20 12.83 13.70 -24.23
C PRO A 20 13.41 12.38 -23.70
N ALA A 21 14.69 12.39 -23.28
CA ALA A 21 15.34 11.24 -22.66
C ALA A 21 14.72 10.79 -21.33
N LEU A 22 13.94 11.65 -20.66
CA LEU A 22 13.34 11.40 -19.35
C LEU A 22 11.90 10.87 -19.41
N GLU A 23 11.23 10.95 -20.56
CA GLU A 23 9.82 10.58 -20.67
C GLU A 23 9.57 9.10 -20.25
N ARG A 24 10.23 8.15 -20.90
CA ARG A 24 10.10 6.72 -20.59
C ARG A 24 10.58 6.36 -19.17
N PRO A 25 11.74 6.86 -18.68
CA PRO A 25 12.15 6.65 -17.30
C PRO A 25 11.15 7.18 -16.26
N LEU A 26 10.59 8.37 -16.47
CA LEU A 26 9.60 8.96 -15.55
C LEU A 26 8.28 8.18 -15.55
N LEU A 27 7.82 7.69 -16.71
CA LEU A 27 6.66 6.79 -16.77
C LEU A 27 6.93 5.49 -16.00
N SER A 28 8.13 4.92 -16.14
CA SER A 28 8.53 3.71 -15.40
C SER A 28 8.58 3.95 -13.90
N LEU A 29 9.05 5.12 -13.46
CA LEU A 29 9.04 5.56 -12.07
C LEU A 29 7.61 5.67 -11.53
N HIS A 30 6.70 6.24 -12.32
CA HIS A 30 5.29 6.37 -11.95
C HIS A 30 4.47 5.09 -12.07
N ARG A 31 5.02 4.04 -12.69
CA ARG A 31 4.41 2.71 -12.71
C ARG A 31 4.92 1.80 -11.60
N ALA A 32 6.01 2.14 -10.92
CA ALA A 32 6.58 1.32 -9.86
C ALA A 32 5.60 1.14 -8.69
N LEU A 33 5.42 -0.11 -8.25
CA LEU A 33 4.50 -0.53 -7.18
C LEU A 33 5.21 -1.25 -6.02
N ASP A 34 6.51 -1.48 -6.13
CA ASP A 34 7.34 -2.16 -5.13
C ASP A 34 8.80 -1.67 -5.23
N ILE A 35 9.60 -1.99 -4.22
CA ILE A 35 11.00 -1.53 -4.13
C ILE A 35 11.88 -1.98 -5.32
N ASN A 36 11.58 -3.12 -5.95
CA ASN A 36 12.36 -3.63 -7.09
C ASN A 36 12.12 -2.80 -8.34
N SER A 37 10.84 -2.60 -8.68
CA SER A 37 10.42 -1.78 -9.80
C SER A 37 10.82 -0.31 -9.60
N PHE A 38 10.74 0.20 -8.37
CA PHE A 38 11.19 1.55 -8.02
C PHE A 38 12.70 1.72 -8.21
N TRP A 39 13.51 0.79 -7.69
CA TRP A 39 14.97 0.80 -7.88
C TRP A 39 15.35 0.80 -9.37
N LYS A 40 14.72 -0.05 -10.17
CA LYS A 40 14.96 -0.12 -11.62
C LYS A 40 14.65 1.22 -12.30
N ALA A 41 13.54 1.86 -11.93
CA ALA A 41 13.15 3.15 -12.50
C ALA A 41 14.07 4.29 -12.07
N VAL A 42 14.48 4.36 -10.80
CA VAL A 42 15.45 5.35 -10.31
C VAL A 42 16.76 5.25 -11.10
N ARG A 43 17.28 4.04 -11.33
CA ARG A 43 18.46 3.83 -12.16
C ARG A 43 18.28 4.40 -13.56
N GLN A 44 17.15 4.12 -14.21
CA GLN A 44 16.87 4.61 -15.56
C GLN A 44 16.80 6.15 -15.61
N VAL A 45 16.15 6.79 -14.64
CA VAL A 45 16.04 8.26 -14.57
C VAL A 45 17.41 8.91 -14.37
N VAL A 46 18.20 8.40 -13.41
CA VAL A 46 19.53 8.96 -13.13
C VAL A 46 20.49 8.68 -14.29
N SER A 47 20.53 7.46 -14.84
CA SER A 47 21.42 7.14 -15.97
C SER A 47 21.07 7.90 -17.25
N ALA A 48 19.81 8.29 -17.46
CA ALA A 48 19.39 9.10 -18.62
C ALA A 48 19.86 10.56 -18.54
N THR A 49 20.16 11.05 -17.33
CA THR A 49 20.56 12.45 -17.10
C THR A 49 22.04 12.58 -16.76
N MET A 50 22.59 11.56 -16.12
CA MET A 50 23.96 11.50 -15.62
C MET A 50 24.52 10.10 -15.94
N PRO A 51 25.00 9.87 -17.18
CA PRO A 51 25.57 8.58 -17.55
C PRO A 51 26.79 8.24 -16.67
N THR A 52 27.11 6.96 -16.60
CA THR A 52 28.29 6.39 -15.90
C THR A 52 28.40 6.61 -14.38
N CYS A 53 27.36 7.16 -13.72
CA CYS A 53 27.33 7.29 -12.25
C CYS A 53 27.15 5.94 -11.53
N VAL A 54 27.77 5.80 -10.36
CA VAL A 54 27.39 4.73 -9.41
C VAL A 54 26.21 5.23 -8.59
N ILE A 55 25.13 4.48 -8.56
CA ILE A 55 23.89 4.86 -7.90
C ILE A 55 23.68 3.94 -6.71
N GLY A 56 23.31 4.52 -5.58
CA GLY A 56 22.85 3.83 -4.39
C GLY A 56 21.43 4.23 -4.04
N LEU A 57 20.65 3.29 -3.54
CA LEU A 57 19.34 3.54 -2.97
C LEU A 57 19.28 2.90 -1.60
N THR A 58 18.79 3.66 -0.63
CA THR A 58 18.31 3.10 0.64
C THR A 58 16.84 3.29 0.82
N PHE A 59 16.24 2.30 1.46
CA PHE A 59 14.85 2.35 1.88
C PHE A 59 14.73 1.83 3.30
N ARG A 60 14.05 2.60 4.16
CA ARG A 60 13.78 2.21 5.54
C ARG A 60 12.30 2.35 5.84
N ARG A 61 11.60 1.22 5.89
CA ARG A 61 10.14 1.15 6.12
C ARG A 61 9.76 1.49 7.56
N HIS A 62 10.60 1.09 8.53
CA HIS A 62 10.42 1.35 9.95
C HIS A 62 11.78 1.52 10.64
N PRO A 63 11.94 2.39 11.66
CA PRO A 63 13.22 2.58 12.35
C PRO A 63 13.79 1.30 12.97
N ALA A 64 12.93 0.36 13.36
CA ALA A 64 13.32 -0.93 13.95
C ALA A 64 13.63 -2.04 12.92
N LEU A 65 13.43 -1.78 11.63
CA LEU A 65 13.74 -2.74 10.55
C LEU A 65 15.09 -2.40 9.91
N PRO A 66 15.81 -3.40 9.36
CA PRO A 66 17.05 -3.15 8.66
C PRO A 66 16.84 -2.23 7.46
N ILE A 67 17.88 -1.45 7.14
CA ILE A 67 17.90 -0.61 5.95
C ILE A 67 18.08 -1.51 4.75
N ILE A 68 17.17 -1.43 3.78
CA ILE A 68 17.36 -2.07 2.47
C ILE A 68 18.28 -1.15 1.67
N ALA A 69 19.47 -1.62 1.32
CA ALA A 69 20.41 -0.91 0.46
C ALA A 69 20.56 -1.61 -0.90
N ARG A 70 20.61 -0.85 -1.98
CA ARG A 70 20.83 -1.34 -3.34
C ARG A 70 21.81 -0.44 -4.06
N TRP A 71 22.70 -1.05 -4.83
CA TRP A 71 23.74 -0.32 -5.53
C TRP A 71 23.91 -0.85 -6.96
N THR A 72 24.36 0.01 -7.87
CA THR A 72 24.73 -0.41 -9.23
C THR A 72 26.11 -1.05 -9.31
N SER A 73 26.88 -0.98 -8.22
CA SER A 73 28.21 -1.56 -8.04
C SER A 73 28.28 -2.17 -6.62
N PRO A 74 29.05 -3.24 -6.38
CA PRO A 74 29.20 -3.82 -5.04
C PRO A 74 29.59 -2.75 -4.01
N MET A 75 28.83 -2.65 -2.92
CA MET A 75 29.02 -1.66 -1.86
C MET A 75 28.77 -2.30 -0.50
N PRO A 76 29.59 -2.03 0.53
CA PRO A 76 29.31 -2.49 1.88
C PRO A 76 27.97 -1.93 2.42
N GLU A 77 27.24 -2.75 3.17
CA GLU A 77 25.87 -2.44 3.62
C GLU A 77 25.81 -1.26 4.59
N ASP A 78 26.90 -0.97 5.29
CA ASP A 78 27.01 0.06 6.32
C ASP A 78 27.28 1.48 5.79
N PHE A 79 27.30 1.70 4.47
CA PHE A 79 27.52 3.04 3.88
C PHE A 79 26.63 4.12 4.50
N PHE A 80 25.32 3.88 4.59
CA PHE A 80 24.35 4.86 5.12
C PHE A 80 24.36 4.95 6.65
N ALA A 81 25.13 4.10 7.33
CA ALA A 81 25.35 4.12 8.76
C ALA A 81 26.73 4.69 9.15
N ALA A 82 27.58 5.02 8.17
CA ALA A 82 28.90 5.58 8.41
C ALA A 82 28.84 7.05 8.88
N GLU A 83 29.80 7.47 9.70
CA GLU A 83 29.99 8.88 10.06
C GLU A 83 30.70 9.66 8.93
N PRO A 84 30.40 10.97 8.74
CA PRO A 84 29.44 11.81 9.48
C PRO A 84 27.99 11.70 8.97
N LEU A 85 27.74 10.84 7.97
CA LEU A 85 26.43 10.71 7.34
C LEU A 85 25.34 10.31 8.34
N LYS A 86 25.65 9.38 9.25
CA LYS A 86 24.74 8.99 10.33
C LYS A 86 24.36 10.16 11.23
N THR A 87 25.34 10.96 11.68
CA THR A 87 25.07 12.18 12.47
C THR A 87 24.21 13.17 11.69
N TYR A 88 24.50 13.39 10.41
CA TYR A 88 23.70 14.26 9.55
C TYR A 88 22.24 13.79 9.45
N LEU A 89 22.03 12.48 9.26
CA LEU A 89 20.69 11.90 9.12
C LEU A 89 19.85 11.99 10.42
N ALA A 90 20.50 12.16 11.58
CA ALA A 90 19.84 12.40 12.85
C ALA A 90 19.50 13.88 13.10
N SER A 91 20.10 14.81 12.35
CA SER A 91 19.93 16.26 12.55
C SER A 91 18.54 16.78 12.11
N PRO A 92 17.99 17.81 12.78
CA PRO A 92 16.78 18.51 12.34
C PRO A 92 16.99 19.37 11.08
N ALA A 93 18.23 19.81 10.80
CA ALA A 93 18.56 20.66 9.64
C ALA A 93 18.66 19.82 8.36
N ARG A 94 17.54 19.67 7.64
CA ARG A 94 17.41 18.71 6.55
C ARG A 94 17.44 19.38 5.18
N LYS A 95 18.51 19.16 4.45
CA LYS A 95 18.58 19.48 3.03
C LYS A 95 18.09 18.28 2.23
N LYS A 96 17.36 18.56 1.16
CA LYS A 96 16.86 17.53 0.22
C LYS A 96 17.97 16.95 -0.65
N LEU A 97 18.93 17.79 -1.03
CA LEU A 97 20.12 17.45 -1.80
C LEU A 97 21.35 17.88 -0.99
N VAL A 98 22.28 16.96 -0.79
CA VAL A 98 23.49 17.15 0.01
C VAL A 98 24.69 16.65 -0.78
N ARG A 99 25.74 17.47 -0.86
CA ARG A 99 27.06 16.99 -1.28
C ARG A 99 27.74 16.40 -0.06
N LEU A 100 28.28 15.18 -0.16
CA LEU A 100 28.92 14.54 0.99
C LEU A 100 30.15 15.32 1.48
N SER A 101 30.85 16.01 0.58
CA SER A 101 31.96 16.89 0.91
C SER A 101 31.55 18.04 1.83
N ASP A 102 30.31 18.53 1.75
CA ASP A 102 29.80 19.65 2.56
C ASP A 102 29.60 19.24 4.04
N LEU A 103 29.67 17.95 4.34
CA LEU A 103 29.65 17.43 5.72
C LEU A 103 31.02 17.51 6.40
N PHE A 104 32.05 17.95 5.68
CA PHE A 104 33.42 18.08 6.15
C PHE A 104 33.89 19.53 6.01
N HIS A 105 34.88 19.91 6.81
CA HIS A 105 35.39 21.28 6.80
C HIS A 105 36.06 21.67 5.48
N ASN A 106 36.74 20.72 4.82
CA ASN A 106 37.38 20.92 3.53
C ASN A 106 37.54 19.61 2.75
N ARG A 107 37.90 19.71 1.47
CA ARG A 107 38.10 18.55 0.58
C ARG A 107 39.18 17.59 1.09
N SER A 108 40.25 18.10 1.68
CA SER A 108 41.32 17.28 2.25
C SER A 108 40.85 16.40 3.41
N SER A 109 40.02 16.96 4.30
CA SER A 109 39.38 16.24 5.40
C SER A 109 38.42 15.17 4.88
N PHE A 110 37.62 15.49 3.85
CA PHE A 110 36.74 14.53 3.20
C PHE A 110 37.51 13.33 2.61
N VAL A 111 38.56 13.57 1.82
CA VAL A 111 39.36 12.49 1.18
C VAL A 111 40.11 11.63 2.21
N ARG A 112 40.48 12.20 3.36
CA ARG A 112 41.11 11.47 4.48
C ARG A 112 40.12 10.68 5.34
N SER A 113 38.82 10.96 5.23
CA SER A 113 37.79 10.32 6.05
C SER A 113 37.62 8.83 5.75
N VAL A 114 37.14 8.09 6.76
CA VAL A 114 36.74 6.68 6.61
C VAL A 114 35.65 6.53 5.54
N LEU A 115 34.70 7.48 5.49
CA LEU A 115 33.63 7.49 4.50
C LEU A 115 34.16 7.48 3.07
N TYR A 116 35.15 8.34 2.77
CA TYR A 116 35.74 8.40 1.44
C TYR A 116 36.58 7.15 1.13
N ARG A 117 37.51 6.80 2.02
CA ARG A 117 38.48 5.71 1.81
C ARG A 117 37.83 4.34 1.70
N ARG A 118 36.79 4.08 2.50
CA ARG A 118 36.13 2.76 2.54
C ARG A 118 35.07 2.59 1.47
N TYR A 119 34.37 3.66 1.07
CA TYR A 119 33.19 3.52 0.22
C TYR A 119 33.27 4.24 -1.12
N ILE A 120 33.97 5.37 -1.21
CA ILE A 120 33.99 6.20 -2.43
C ILE A 120 35.21 5.88 -3.30
N ALA A 121 36.40 5.85 -2.69
CA ALA A 121 37.66 5.56 -3.39
C ALA A 121 37.68 4.18 -4.07
N PRO A 122 37.22 3.07 -3.46
CA PRO A 122 37.22 1.75 -4.10
C PRO A 122 36.32 1.66 -5.33
N GLN A 123 35.31 2.53 -5.41
CA GLN A 123 34.42 2.62 -6.57
C GLN A 123 35.03 3.40 -7.74
N LYS A 124 36.28 3.89 -7.59
CA LYS A 124 36.92 4.84 -8.53
C LYS A 124 36.03 6.06 -8.76
N ARG A 125 35.49 6.60 -7.67
CA ARG A 125 34.65 7.81 -7.63
C ARG A 125 35.32 8.86 -6.74
N ALA A 126 34.96 10.12 -6.96
CA ALA A 126 35.54 11.28 -6.26
C ALA A 126 34.49 12.22 -5.67
N HIS A 127 33.29 12.27 -6.27
CA HIS A 127 32.18 13.10 -5.82
C HIS A 127 30.99 12.22 -5.46
N CYS A 128 30.28 12.55 -4.38
CA CYS A 128 29.07 11.83 -3.96
C CYS A 128 28.00 12.81 -3.50
N PHE A 129 26.79 12.61 -4.02
CA PHE A 129 25.62 13.43 -3.77
C PHE A 129 24.48 12.56 -3.28
N CYS A 130 23.76 13.03 -2.27
CA CYS A 130 22.61 12.31 -1.74
C CYS A 130 21.34 13.15 -1.83
N LEU A 131 20.31 12.55 -2.41
CA LEU A 131 18.93 12.99 -2.28
C LEU A 131 18.29 12.29 -1.08
N PHE A 132 17.80 13.05 -0.11
CA PHE A 132 17.13 12.51 1.07
C PHE A 132 15.64 12.81 1.06
N PHE A 133 14.84 11.76 1.22
CA PHE A 133 13.38 11.80 1.20
C PHE A 133 12.86 11.60 2.62
N TRP A 134 12.21 12.64 3.13
CA TRP A 134 11.75 12.72 4.51
C TRP A 134 10.22 12.71 4.56
N LYS A 135 9.66 12.01 5.55
CA LYS A 135 8.25 12.11 5.94
C LYS A 135 8.18 12.47 7.41
N ARG A 136 7.69 13.68 7.71
CA ARG A 136 7.76 14.30 9.04
C ARG A 136 9.21 14.26 9.56
N GLN A 137 9.47 13.56 10.66
CA GLN A 137 10.79 13.45 11.28
C GLN A 137 11.61 12.22 10.81
N ARG A 138 11.11 11.41 9.86
CA ARG A 138 11.73 10.13 9.48
C ARG A 138 12.29 10.16 8.05
N LEU A 139 13.55 9.74 7.88
CA LEU A 139 14.10 9.40 6.57
C LEU A 139 13.43 8.12 6.04
N ILE A 140 12.81 8.22 4.87
CA ILE A 140 12.19 7.09 4.16
C ILE A 140 13.18 6.47 3.18
N CYS A 141 13.85 7.31 2.40
CA CYS A 141 14.70 6.89 1.30
C CYS A 141 15.88 7.84 1.13
N GLY A 142 17.03 7.28 0.74
CA GLY A 142 18.20 8.05 0.28
C GLY A 142 18.59 7.57 -1.11
N ILE A 143 18.85 8.48 -2.05
CA ILE A 143 19.43 8.15 -3.36
C ILE A 143 20.83 8.77 -3.40
N ALA A 144 21.85 7.93 -3.42
CA ALA A 144 23.24 8.33 -3.58
C ALA A 144 23.64 8.29 -5.05
N ILE A 145 24.35 9.30 -5.52
CA ILE A 145 24.88 9.41 -6.88
C ILE A 145 26.36 9.73 -6.76
N MET A 146 27.22 8.84 -7.26
CA MET A 146 28.67 8.96 -7.21
C MET A 146 29.26 9.15 -8.62
N ARG A 147 30.15 10.14 -8.74
CA ARG A 147 30.79 10.55 -10.00
C ARG A 147 32.31 10.41 -9.94
N THR A 148 32.96 10.26 -11.09
CA THR A 148 34.42 10.28 -11.21
C THR A 148 34.98 11.68 -10.95
N ALA A 149 36.30 11.79 -10.83
CA ALA A 149 36.96 13.09 -10.76
C ALA A 149 36.82 13.89 -12.07
N GLU A 150 36.89 13.21 -13.22
CA GLU A 150 36.75 13.81 -14.56
C GLU A 150 35.37 14.43 -14.78
N GLN A 151 34.31 13.80 -14.25
CA GLN A 151 32.96 14.33 -14.33
C GLN A 151 32.74 15.59 -13.48
N GLY A 152 33.60 15.84 -12.50
CA GLY A 152 33.50 16.99 -11.61
C GLY A 152 32.30 16.99 -10.65
N ASP A 153 32.06 18.15 -10.05
CA ASP A 153 30.90 18.41 -9.20
C ASP A 153 29.61 18.51 -10.04
N LEU A 154 28.44 18.59 -9.40
CA LEU A 154 27.18 18.91 -10.08
C LEU A 154 27.20 20.34 -10.60
N SER A 155 26.99 20.49 -11.90
CA SER A 155 26.76 21.78 -12.54
C SER A 155 25.44 22.42 -12.04
N PRO A 156 25.28 23.75 -12.14
CA PRO A 156 24.03 24.41 -11.76
C PRO A 156 22.79 23.84 -12.48
N ALA A 157 22.94 23.44 -13.75
CA ALA A 157 21.87 22.81 -14.53
C ALA A 157 21.49 21.43 -13.98
N GLU A 158 22.48 20.61 -13.63
CA GLU A 158 22.24 19.30 -13.00
C GLU A 158 21.60 19.44 -11.61
N VAL A 159 22.01 20.43 -10.82
CA VAL A 159 21.37 20.74 -9.52
C VAL A 159 19.91 21.14 -9.73
N LYS A 160 19.61 21.99 -10.72
CA LYS A 160 18.24 22.38 -11.07
C LYS A 160 17.42 21.15 -11.48
N LEU A 161 17.96 20.30 -12.34
CA LEU A 161 17.32 19.07 -12.79
C LEU A 161 17.02 18.10 -11.63
N LEU A 162 17.97 17.87 -10.73
CA LEU A 162 17.73 17.01 -9.56
C LEU A 162 16.64 17.58 -8.63
N ARG A 163 16.54 18.92 -8.53
CA ARG A 163 15.44 19.57 -7.78
C ARG A 163 14.09 19.37 -8.45
N GLU A 164 14.03 19.39 -9.78
CA GLU A 164 12.81 19.11 -10.56
C GLU A 164 12.41 17.63 -10.51
N LEU A 165 13.39 16.71 -10.47
CA LEU A 165 13.15 15.28 -10.33
C LEU A 165 12.75 14.87 -8.90
N TYR A 166 13.17 15.63 -7.89
CA TYR A 166 12.84 15.34 -6.48
C TYR A 166 11.35 15.09 -6.22
N PRO A 167 10.40 15.97 -6.61
CA PRO A 167 8.97 15.71 -6.42
C PRO A 167 8.47 14.47 -7.18
N GLN A 168 9.08 14.13 -8.33
CA GLN A 168 8.72 12.92 -9.08
C GLN A 168 9.09 11.66 -8.31
N PHE A 169 10.32 11.60 -7.76
CA PHE A 169 10.75 10.52 -6.88
C PHE A 169 9.91 10.44 -5.60
N MET A 170 9.64 11.59 -4.97
CA MET A 170 8.83 11.63 -3.75
C MET A 170 7.41 11.10 -3.99
N THR A 171 6.77 11.51 -5.08
CA THR A 171 5.41 11.06 -5.43
C THR A 171 5.37 9.55 -5.64
N ALA A 172 6.32 9.00 -6.41
CA ALA A 172 6.43 7.56 -6.62
C ALA A 172 6.71 6.79 -5.32
N LEU A 173 7.59 7.30 -4.44
CA LEU A 173 7.86 6.73 -3.13
C LEU A 173 6.61 6.70 -2.24
N CYS A 174 5.88 7.81 -2.14
CA CYS A 174 4.67 7.89 -1.32
C CYS A 174 3.57 6.97 -1.83
N ARG A 175 3.37 6.89 -3.16
CA ARG A 175 2.41 5.96 -3.77
C ARG A 175 2.78 4.51 -3.47
N MET A 176 4.04 4.14 -3.68
CA MET A 176 4.53 2.79 -3.40
C MET A 176 4.34 2.42 -1.92
N GLU A 177 4.72 3.31 -0.99
CA GLU A 177 4.54 3.09 0.45
C GLU A 177 3.06 2.88 0.84
N SER A 178 2.14 3.68 0.26
CA SER A 178 0.70 3.54 0.49
C SER A 178 0.17 2.18 0.01
N LEU A 179 0.55 1.79 -1.20
CA LEU A 179 0.12 0.52 -1.80
C LEU A 179 0.67 -0.70 -1.05
N GLU A 180 1.94 -0.68 -0.65
CA GLU A 180 2.51 -1.75 0.17
C GLU A 180 1.87 -1.84 1.55
N HIS A 181 1.45 -0.71 2.13
CA HIS A 181 0.72 -0.68 3.39
C HIS A 181 -0.67 -1.32 3.24
N GLU A 182 -1.44 -0.92 2.23
CA GLU A 182 -2.76 -1.50 1.93
C GLU A 182 -2.66 -3.00 1.65
N ARG A 183 -1.66 -3.43 0.87
CA ARG A 183 -1.41 -4.87 0.61
C ARG A 183 -1.09 -5.63 1.89
N SER A 184 -0.24 -5.08 2.76
CA SER A 184 0.10 -5.71 4.04
C SER A 184 -1.12 -5.87 4.93
N VAL A 185 -1.92 -4.80 5.09
CA VAL A 185 -3.16 -4.84 5.89
C VAL A 185 -4.13 -5.86 5.31
N ARG A 186 -4.28 -5.90 3.99
CA ARG A 186 -5.11 -6.89 3.31
C ARG A 186 -4.63 -8.32 3.56
N MET A 187 -3.33 -8.58 3.45
CA MET A 187 -2.76 -9.92 3.73
C MET A 187 -2.99 -10.35 5.18
N ASP A 188 -2.77 -9.45 6.14
CA ASP A 188 -3.03 -9.72 7.56
C ASP A 188 -4.50 -10.00 7.82
N PHE A 189 -5.39 -9.25 7.16
CA PHE A 189 -6.84 -9.45 7.24
C PHE A 189 -7.28 -10.77 6.60
N GLU A 190 -6.78 -11.10 5.40
CA GLU A 190 -7.04 -12.39 4.74
C GLU A 190 -6.56 -13.56 5.61
N ALA A 191 -5.38 -13.43 6.23
CA ALA A 191 -4.84 -14.42 7.16
C ALA A 191 -5.69 -14.56 8.43
N PHE A 192 -6.25 -13.46 8.96
CA PHE A 192 -7.20 -13.50 10.07
C PHE A 192 -8.51 -14.20 9.68
N LEU A 193 -9.16 -13.74 8.60
CA LEU A 193 -10.40 -14.34 8.09
C LEU A 193 -10.25 -15.83 7.75
N SER A 194 -9.04 -16.26 7.35
CA SER A 194 -8.79 -17.67 7.02
C SER A 194 -8.96 -18.62 8.21
N ARG A 195 -8.87 -18.08 9.43
CA ARG A 195 -9.01 -18.80 10.69
C ARG A 195 -10.44 -18.79 11.25
N LEU A 196 -11.30 -17.91 10.73
CA LEU A 196 -12.68 -17.85 11.18
C LEU A 196 -13.48 -19.02 10.57
N PRO A 197 -14.34 -19.68 11.36
CA PRO A 197 -15.19 -20.78 10.89
C PRO A 197 -16.43 -20.26 10.14
N LEU A 198 -16.32 -19.12 9.46
CA LEU A 198 -17.40 -18.50 8.70
C LEU A 198 -17.16 -18.78 7.21
N PRO A 199 -17.93 -19.66 6.54
CA PRO A 199 -17.73 -19.92 5.13
C PRO A 199 -17.96 -18.65 4.30
N THR A 200 -16.88 -18.06 3.77
CA THR A 200 -16.93 -16.80 3.02
C THR A 200 -16.15 -16.90 1.71
N ILE A 201 -16.78 -16.42 0.62
CA ILE A 201 -16.20 -16.36 -0.72
C ILE A 201 -16.35 -14.93 -1.24
N ILE A 202 -15.30 -14.38 -1.84
CA ILE A 202 -15.37 -13.09 -2.55
C ILE A 202 -15.00 -13.33 -4.00
N LEU A 203 -15.88 -12.95 -4.93
CA LEU A 203 -15.65 -13.04 -6.37
C LEU A 203 -15.46 -11.68 -7.01
N GLN A 204 -14.54 -11.63 -7.97
CA GLN A 204 -14.43 -10.55 -8.95
C GLN A 204 -15.68 -10.47 -9.82
N TRP A 205 -15.87 -9.33 -10.49
CA TRP A 205 -16.91 -9.20 -11.51
C TRP A 205 -16.82 -10.25 -12.63
N ASN A 206 -15.63 -10.79 -12.92
CA ASN A 206 -15.43 -11.89 -13.88
C ASN A 206 -15.72 -13.29 -13.30
N LEU A 207 -16.26 -13.37 -12.07
CA LEU A 207 -16.56 -14.59 -11.31
C LEU A 207 -15.34 -15.42 -10.88
N LYS A 208 -14.12 -14.89 -11.00
CA LYS A 208 -12.93 -15.50 -10.40
C LYS A 208 -12.87 -15.20 -8.90
N PRO A 209 -12.49 -16.17 -8.06
CA PRO A 209 -12.36 -15.93 -6.62
C PRO A 209 -11.19 -14.98 -6.32
N ILE A 210 -11.47 -13.90 -5.59
CA ILE A 210 -10.47 -13.05 -4.93
C ILE A 210 -10.03 -13.71 -3.63
N TYR A 211 -11.00 -14.26 -2.90
CA TYR A 211 -10.81 -14.80 -1.56
C TYR A 211 -11.75 -15.99 -1.36
N GLN A 212 -11.24 -17.04 -0.73
CA GLN A 212 -12.01 -18.20 -0.29
C GLN A 212 -11.32 -18.81 0.92
N ASN A 213 -11.96 -18.75 2.09
CA ASN A 213 -11.37 -19.33 3.30
C ASN A 213 -11.55 -20.85 3.37
N ARG A 214 -10.94 -21.48 4.38
CA ARG A 214 -11.01 -22.93 4.55
C ARG A 214 -12.45 -23.43 4.74
N ALA A 215 -13.22 -22.75 5.59
CA ALA A 215 -14.62 -23.09 5.84
C ALA A 215 -15.48 -23.04 4.56
N ALA A 216 -15.22 -22.08 3.66
CA ALA A 216 -15.88 -22.02 2.35
C ALA A 216 -15.48 -23.16 1.42
N ARG A 217 -14.20 -23.55 1.39
CA ARG A 217 -13.75 -24.71 0.61
C ARG A 217 -14.41 -26.00 1.10
N ASP A 218 -14.48 -26.18 2.41
CA ASP A 218 -15.13 -27.32 3.02
C ASP A 218 -16.64 -27.32 2.70
N PHE A 219 -17.31 -26.16 2.77
CA PHE A 219 -18.69 -26.00 2.34
C PHE A 219 -18.90 -26.37 0.87
N CYS A 220 -18.06 -25.87 -0.05
CA CYS A 220 -18.14 -26.23 -1.47
C CYS A 220 -17.94 -27.74 -1.68
N ALA A 221 -17.06 -28.39 -0.90
CA ALA A 221 -16.89 -29.83 -0.98
C ALA A 221 -18.13 -30.60 -0.53
N VAL A 222 -18.77 -30.17 0.56
CA VAL A 222 -20.03 -30.75 1.04
C VAL A 222 -21.17 -30.52 0.05
N TRP A 223 -21.25 -29.33 -0.56
CA TRP A 223 -22.26 -28.99 -1.57
C TRP A 223 -22.17 -29.91 -2.79
N GLU A 224 -20.96 -30.14 -3.31
CA GLU A 224 -20.78 -30.92 -4.55
C GLU A 224 -20.83 -32.44 -4.32
N LYS A 225 -20.20 -32.92 -3.24
CA LYS A 225 -19.96 -34.36 -3.01
C LYS A 225 -20.82 -34.95 -1.88
N GLY A 226 -21.50 -34.11 -1.11
CA GLY A 226 -22.17 -34.51 0.11
C GLY A 226 -21.24 -34.63 1.32
N PRO A 227 -21.80 -34.77 2.53
CA PRO A 227 -21.06 -34.66 3.80
C PRO A 227 -20.06 -35.80 4.04
N GLU A 228 -20.38 -37.02 3.62
CA GLU A 228 -19.54 -38.19 3.89
C GLU A 228 -18.31 -38.24 2.98
N GLU A 229 -18.47 -37.95 1.69
CA GLU A 229 -17.36 -37.92 0.73
C GLU A 229 -16.46 -36.69 0.93
N ALA A 230 -17.03 -35.54 1.34
CA ALA A 230 -16.28 -34.34 1.65
C ALA A 230 -15.34 -34.51 2.86
N LYS A 231 -15.68 -35.33 3.85
CA LYS A 231 -14.79 -35.66 4.99
C LYS A 231 -13.56 -36.46 4.55
N ARG A 232 -13.70 -37.28 3.50
CA ARG A 232 -12.68 -38.23 3.03
C ARG A 232 -11.76 -37.64 1.96
N THR A 233 -12.13 -36.49 1.37
CA THR A 233 -11.40 -35.88 0.26
C THR A 233 -10.87 -34.50 0.63
N LYS A 234 -9.77 -34.07 -0.01
CA LYS A 234 -9.29 -32.68 0.15
C LYS A 234 -10.34 -31.72 -0.42
N ALA A 235 -10.56 -30.61 0.28
CA ALA A 235 -11.48 -29.55 -0.11
C ALA A 235 -10.93 -28.71 -1.28
N THR A 236 -10.90 -29.32 -2.46
CA THR A 236 -10.49 -28.72 -3.74
C THR A 236 -11.66 -28.57 -4.71
N SER A 237 -12.90 -28.83 -4.25
CA SER A 237 -14.09 -28.69 -5.09
C SER A 237 -14.26 -27.23 -5.55
N PRO A 238 -14.69 -27.00 -6.80
CA PRO A 238 -14.95 -25.66 -7.31
C PRO A 238 -16.14 -25.02 -6.58
N ILE A 239 -16.31 -23.71 -6.78
CA ILE A 239 -17.51 -23.01 -6.31
C ILE A 239 -18.74 -23.59 -7.05
N PRO A 240 -19.82 -23.96 -6.35
CA PRO A 240 -20.99 -24.56 -6.96
C PRO A 240 -21.57 -23.76 -8.12
N SER A 241 -21.92 -24.45 -9.21
CA SER A 241 -22.48 -23.85 -10.41
C SER A 241 -23.76 -23.05 -10.11
N ALA A 242 -24.64 -23.57 -9.25
CA ALA A 242 -25.86 -22.90 -8.82
C ALA A 242 -25.62 -21.50 -8.22
N ILE A 243 -24.53 -21.33 -7.47
CA ILE A 243 -24.14 -20.03 -6.91
C ILE A 243 -23.62 -19.12 -8.03
N LEU A 244 -22.78 -19.65 -8.92
CA LEU A 244 -22.23 -18.90 -10.05
C LEU A 244 -23.32 -18.45 -11.04
N ASP A 245 -24.32 -19.29 -11.30
CA ASP A 245 -25.47 -18.97 -12.15
C ASP A 245 -26.26 -17.80 -11.60
N ARG A 246 -26.48 -17.77 -10.27
CA ARG A 246 -27.15 -16.65 -9.63
C ARG A 246 -26.33 -15.36 -9.70
N CYS A 247 -25.00 -15.45 -9.54
CA CYS A 247 -24.11 -14.31 -9.80
C CYS A 247 -24.21 -13.83 -11.27
N ARG A 248 -24.29 -14.72 -12.26
CA ARG A 248 -24.46 -14.35 -13.69
C ARG A 248 -25.75 -13.59 -13.92
N LEU A 249 -26.86 -14.02 -13.31
CA LEU A 249 -28.15 -13.33 -13.39
C LEU A 249 -28.08 -11.92 -12.78
N LEU A 250 -27.48 -11.78 -11.61
CA LEU A 250 -27.25 -10.47 -10.98
C LEU A 250 -26.42 -9.53 -11.87
N LYS A 251 -25.44 -10.06 -12.62
CA LYS A 251 -24.66 -9.25 -13.57
C LYS A 251 -25.51 -8.71 -14.72
N LEU A 252 -26.44 -9.51 -15.24
CA LEU A 252 -27.34 -9.10 -16.32
C LEU A 252 -28.28 -7.99 -15.85
N GLN A 253 -28.91 -8.19 -14.68
CA GLN A 253 -29.79 -7.20 -14.05
C GLN A 253 -29.04 -5.88 -13.77
N TRP A 254 -27.79 -5.96 -13.32
CA TRP A 254 -26.95 -4.77 -13.12
C TRP A 254 -26.68 -4.04 -14.44
N ALA A 255 -26.33 -4.75 -15.51
CA ALA A 255 -26.06 -4.15 -16.82
C ALA A 255 -27.31 -3.49 -17.42
N GLU A 256 -28.50 -4.05 -17.19
CA GLU A 256 -29.77 -3.45 -17.57
C GLU A 256 -30.04 -2.15 -16.80
N ALA A 257 -29.80 -2.14 -15.49
CA ALA A 257 -29.97 -0.96 -14.66
C ALA A 257 -28.98 0.18 -14.99
N GLU A 258 -27.74 -0.15 -15.35
CA GLU A 258 -26.74 0.84 -15.80
C GLU A 258 -27.15 1.55 -17.09
N ARG A 259 -27.80 0.86 -18.03
CA ARG A 259 -28.24 1.44 -19.31
C ARG A 259 -29.33 2.51 -19.15
N GLY A 260 -30.05 2.52 -18.02
CA GLY A 260 -31.16 3.45 -17.77
C GLY A 260 -30.79 4.75 -17.04
N THR A 261 -29.57 4.91 -16.52
CA THR A 261 -29.23 6.05 -15.63
C THR A 261 -27.80 6.56 -15.81
N LEU A 262 -27.64 7.86 -16.14
CA LEU A 262 -26.33 8.53 -16.24
C LEU A 262 -25.58 8.62 -14.89
N SER A 263 -26.29 8.53 -13.77
CA SER A 263 -25.71 8.59 -12.41
C SER A 263 -25.30 7.23 -11.83
N GLY A 264 -25.33 6.17 -12.64
CA GLY A 264 -25.14 4.80 -12.19
C GLY A 264 -26.30 4.30 -11.30
N PRO A 265 -26.45 2.99 -11.14
CA PRO A 265 -27.49 2.44 -10.29
C PRO A 265 -27.26 2.84 -8.82
N ARG A 266 -28.15 3.66 -8.25
CA ARG A 266 -28.29 3.82 -6.79
C ARG A 266 -28.99 2.60 -6.21
N LEU A 267 -28.38 1.42 -6.34
CA LEU A 267 -29.07 0.17 -6.04
C LEU A 267 -28.59 -0.42 -4.72
N ASN A 268 -29.48 -0.41 -3.74
CA ASN A 268 -29.56 -1.43 -2.71
C ASN A 268 -29.87 -2.77 -3.41
N PHE A 269 -28.87 -3.42 -4.01
CA PHE A 269 -29.07 -4.76 -4.53
C PHE A 269 -29.49 -5.68 -3.37
N LYS A 270 -30.69 -6.26 -3.51
CA LYS A 270 -31.23 -7.24 -2.58
C LYS A 270 -30.31 -8.44 -2.53
N GLU A 271 -30.14 -8.97 -1.32
CA GLU A 271 -29.41 -10.21 -1.08
C GLU A 271 -30.12 -11.34 -1.82
N GLU A 272 -29.37 -12.16 -2.57
CA GLU A 272 -29.92 -13.30 -3.29
C GLU A 272 -29.55 -14.59 -2.56
N GLN A 273 -30.53 -15.43 -2.27
CA GLN A 273 -30.33 -16.69 -1.56
C GLN A 273 -30.41 -17.87 -2.53
N VAL A 274 -29.44 -18.78 -2.43
CA VAL A 274 -29.39 -20.05 -3.17
C VAL A 274 -29.38 -21.20 -2.17
N CYS A 275 -30.38 -22.09 -2.25
CA CYS A 275 -30.45 -23.29 -1.41
C CYS A 275 -29.99 -24.52 -2.21
N HIS A 276 -29.38 -25.50 -1.54
CA HIS A 276 -28.99 -26.74 -2.20
C HIS A 276 -30.23 -27.59 -2.53
N PRO A 277 -30.38 -28.11 -3.77
CA PRO A 277 -31.60 -28.80 -4.20
C PRO A 277 -31.95 -30.05 -3.38
N ARG A 278 -30.93 -30.78 -2.88
CA ARG A 278 -31.10 -32.04 -2.15
C ARG A 278 -30.80 -31.95 -0.64
N LEU A 279 -30.25 -30.83 -0.18
CA LEU A 279 -29.73 -30.64 1.19
C LEU A 279 -30.18 -29.26 1.68
N PRO A 280 -31.45 -29.09 2.08
CA PRO A 280 -32.05 -27.77 2.32
C PRO A 280 -31.39 -27.00 3.47
N HIS A 281 -30.61 -27.67 4.32
CA HIS A 281 -29.82 -27.04 5.37
C HIS A 281 -28.59 -26.28 4.85
N LEU A 282 -28.18 -26.51 3.60
CA LEU A 282 -27.10 -25.77 2.96
C LEU A 282 -27.68 -24.62 2.14
N ARG A 283 -27.22 -23.41 2.44
CA ARG A 283 -27.57 -22.21 1.66
C ARG A 283 -26.37 -21.30 1.46
N ALA A 284 -26.42 -20.52 0.39
CA ALA A 284 -25.47 -19.45 0.11
C ALA A 284 -26.24 -18.14 -0.10
N ILE A 285 -25.80 -17.07 0.55
CA ILE A 285 -26.36 -15.73 0.45
C ILE A 285 -25.36 -14.89 -0.34
N ILE A 286 -25.82 -14.29 -1.42
CA ILE A 286 -25.01 -13.54 -2.37
C ILE A 286 -25.32 -12.06 -2.20
N HIS A 287 -24.29 -11.29 -1.86
CA HIS A 287 -24.34 -9.83 -1.74
C HIS A 287 -23.52 -9.22 -2.86
N LEU A 288 -24.15 -8.36 -3.68
CA LEU A 288 -23.47 -7.57 -4.68
C LEU A 288 -23.03 -6.23 -4.06
N ARG A 289 -21.72 -6.04 -3.89
CA ARG A 289 -21.15 -4.85 -3.22
C ARG A 289 -20.43 -3.97 -4.24
N GLN A 290 -20.82 -2.70 -4.28
CA GLN A 290 -20.11 -1.65 -5.03
C GLN A 290 -19.22 -0.87 -4.06
N ALA A 291 -17.96 -0.65 -4.43
CA ALA A 291 -17.08 0.22 -3.67
C ALA A 291 -17.58 1.67 -3.78
N ARG A 292 -17.61 2.41 -2.66
CA ARG A 292 -18.02 3.84 -2.63
C ARG A 292 -17.02 4.80 -3.31
N SER A 293 -15.98 4.27 -3.96
CA SER A 293 -14.98 5.07 -4.69
C SER A 293 -15.53 5.46 -6.07
N ALA A 294 -15.14 6.64 -6.57
CA ALA A 294 -15.68 7.37 -7.72
C ALA A 294 -15.75 6.60 -9.07
N GLY A 295 -16.56 5.54 -9.16
CA GLY A 295 -16.93 4.85 -10.40
C GLY A 295 -15.85 3.97 -11.05
N VAL A 296 -14.60 3.99 -10.60
CA VAL A 296 -13.49 3.27 -11.26
C VAL A 296 -13.48 1.76 -10.93
N VAL A 297 -14.05 1.37 -9.79
CA VAL A 297 -14.00 -0.02 -9.30
C VAL A 297 -15.30 -0.75 -9.65
N ARG A 298 -15.17 -1.85 -10.41
CA ARG A 298 -16.30 -2.76 -10.69
C ARG A 298 -16.81 -3.40 -9.39
N PRO A 299 -18.11 -3.72 -9.30
CA PRO A 299 -18.66 -4.35 -8.11
C PRO A 299 -18.14 -5.79 -7.96
N HIS A 300 -18.25 -6.30 -6.73
CA HIS A 300 -17.77 -7.62 -6.33
C HIS A 300 -18.89 -8.40 -5.65
N PHE A 301 -18.83 -9.73 -5.73
CA PHE A 301 -19.78 -10.61 -5.03
C PHE A 301 -19.16 -11.07 -3.72
N LEU A 302 -19.87 -10.86 -2.61
CA LEU A 302 -19.60 -11.49 -1.32
C LEU A 302 -20.62 -12.61 -1.14
N ILE A 303 -20.15 -13.82 -0.88
CA ILE A 303 -21.00 -14.99 -0.68
C ILE A 303 -20.77 -15.49 0.75
N GLU A 304 -21.82 -15.46 1.54
CA GLU A 304 -21.88 -16.09 2.86
C GLU A 304 -22.52 -17.47 2.71
N CYS A 305 -21.82 -18.53 3.09
CA CYS A 305 -22.38 -19.88 3.05
C CYS A 305 -22.74 -20.34 4.47
N GLU A 306 -23.90 -20.97 4.59
CA GLU A 306 -24.44 -21.43 5.85
C GLU A 306 -24.80 -22.91 5.79
N ASP A 307 -24.45 -23.62 6.85
CA ASP A 307 -24.86 -25.00 7.12
C ASP A 307 -25.72 -25.00 8.39
N LEU A 308 -27.04 -25.00 8.19
CA LEU A 308 -28.03 -24.93 9.26
C LEU A 308 -28.08 -26.23 10.09
N SER A 309 -27.52 -27.34 9.62
CA SER A 309 -27.47 -28.60 10.38
C SER A 309 -26.53 -28.50 11.58
N ARG A 310 -25.43 -27.76 11.44
CA ARG A 310 -24.47 -27.47 12.51
C ARG A 310 -25.02 -26.47 13.53
N ASN A 311 -26.11 -25.77 13.19
CA ASN A 311 -26.71 -24.79 14.09
C ASN A 311 -27.47 -25.40 15.28
N GLY A 312 -27.85 -26.69 15.20
CA GLY A 312 -28.65 -27.37 16.23
C GLY A 312 -27.91 -27.68 17.55
N ASN A 313 -26.59 -27.91 17.53
CA ASN A 313 -25.83 -28.29 18.74
C ASN A 313 -24.68 -27.33 19.09
N GLY A 314 -24.58 -26.16 18.45
CA GLY A 314 -23.49 -25.21 18.71
C GLY A 314 -23.70 -23.75 18.29
N SER A 315 -24.71 -23.43 17.46
CA SER A 315 -24.84 -22.07 16.91
C SER A 315 -25.75 -21.11 17.67
N SER A 316 -26.38 -21.55 18.76
CA SER A 316 -26.93 -20.60 19.74
C SER A 316 -25.83 -19.72 20.37
N ARG A 317 -24.56 -20.18 20.40
CA ARG A 317 -23.44 -19.34 20.84
C ARG A 317 -22.87 -18.40 19.77
N LEU A 318 -23.09 -18.68 18.47
CA LEU A 318 -22.48 -17.91 17.38
C LEU A 318 -23.46 -16.96 16.67
N ALA A 319 -24.76 -17.22 16.63
CA ALA A 319 -25.74 -16.21 16.23
C ALA A 319 -25.77 -15.03 17.22
N ASN A 320 -25.51 -15.30 18.51
CA ASN A 320 -25.21 -14.29 19.53
C ASN A 320 -23.79 -13.71 19.46
N SER A 321 -22.93 -14.14 18.53
CA SER A 321 -21.53 -13.65 18.44
C SER A 321 -21.30 -12.56 17.40
N ARG A 322 -22.26 -12.32 16.49
CA ARG A 322 -22.24 -11.11 15.63
C ARG A 322 -22.65 -9.83 16.40
N LEU A 323 -23.14 -9.95 17.65
CA LEU A 323 -23.43 -8.86 18.59
C LEU A 323 -23.18 -9.31 20.05
N PRO A 324 -21.91 -9.31 20.57
CA PRO A 324 -21.66 -8.71 21.89
C PRO A 324 -20.19 -8.29 22.14
N ALA A 325 -19.32 -8.10 21.14
CA ALA A 325 -18.00 -7.50 21.39
C ALA A 325 -18.17 -6.07 21.94
N LEU A 326 -19.06 -5.28 21.33
CA LEU A 326 -19.41 -3.94 21.78
C LEU A 326 -20.15 -3.92 23.14
N ALA A 327 -20.91 -4.96 23.48
CA ALA A 327 -21.68 -5.03 24.73
C ALA A 327 -20.78 -5.15 25.98
N ARG A 328 -19.53 -5.62 25.83
CA ARG A 328 -18.53 -5.69 26.92
C ARG A 328 -17.79 -4.37 27.14
N LEU A 329 -17.93 -3.41 26.24
CA LEU A 329 -17.31 -2.09 26.31
C LEU A 329 -18.26 -1.08 26.97
N THR A 330 -17.71 -0.25 27.85
CA THR A 330 -18.42 0.94 28.36
C THR A 330 -18.72 1.92 27.22
N ARG A 331 -19.70 2.81 27.40
CA ARG A 331 -20.07 3.83 26.41
C ARG A 331 -18.86 4.61 25.88
N ARG A 332 -17.92 4.94 26.77
CA ARG A 332 -16.70 5.68 26.41
C ARG A 332 -15.67 4.85 25.65
N GLU A 333 -15.54 3.57 25.99
CA GLU A 333 -14.68 2.64 25.25
C GLU A 333 -15.23 2.33 23.85
N GLN A 334 -16.57 2.24 23.71
CA GLN A 334 -17.23 2.09 22.41
C GLN A 334 -16.98 3.29 21.50
N GLU A 335 -17.10 4.51 22.04
CA GLU A 335 -16.85 5.75 21.31
C GLU A 335 -15.41 5.80 20.80
N VAL A 336 -14.43 5.54 21.68
CA VAL A 336 -13.01 5.48 21.30
C VAL A 336 -12.74 4.37 20.26
N ALA A 337 -13.36 3.19 20.41
CA ALA A 337 -13.22 2.09 19.45
C ALA A 337 -13.79 2.46 18.06
N ARG A 338 -14.93 3.14 17.98
CA ARG A 338 -15.51 3.62 16.71
C ARG A 338 -14.61 4.63 16.02
N LEU A 339 -14.08 5.59 16.77
CA LEU A 339 -13.14 6.58 16.23
C LEU A 339 -11.86 5.90 15.72
N VAL A 340 -11.39 4.84 16.38
CA VAL A 340 -10.30 3.99 15.85
C VAL A 340 -10.65 3.33 14.53
N CYS A 341 -11.86 2.77 14.40
CA CYS A 341 -12.34 2.12 13.18
C CYS A 341 -12.51 3.11 12.01
N SER A 342 -12.74 4.39 12.31
CA SER A 342 -12.73 5.47 11.32
C SER A 342 -11.32 5.92 10.89
N GLY A 343 -10.26 5.26 11.39
CA GLY A 343 -8.88 5.53 10.99
C GLY A 343 -8.17 6.64 11.76
N GLN A 344 -8.81 7.24 12.77
CA GLN A 344 -8.25 8.40 13.49
C GLN A 344 -7.09 8.03 14.42
N SER A 345 -5.99 8.77 14.38
CA SER A 345 -4.87 8.66 15.30
C SER A 345 -5.25 9.00 16.74
N ASN A 346 -4.45 8.58 17.72
CA ASN A 346 -4.75 8.88 19.13
C ASN A 346 -4.84 10.39 19.43
N LYS A 347 -4.20 11.24 18.62
CA LYS A 347 -4.30 12.70 18.74
C LYS A 347 -5.64 13.20 18.21
N GLU A 348 -6.04 12.75 17.02
CA GLU A 348 -7.35 13.09 16.43
C GLU A 348 -8.51 12.57 17.28
N ILE A 349 -8.37 11.40 17.91
CA ILE A 349 -9.34 10.87 18.88
C ILE A 349 -9.38 11.72 20.14
N SER A 350 -8.23 12.21 20.60
CA SER A 350 -8.12 13.15 21.74
C SER A 350 -8.98 14.39 21.49
N ASP A 351 -8.82 14.97 20.31
CA ASP A 351 -9.47 16.21 19.90
C ASP A 351 -10.98 15.97 19.69
N THR A 352 -11.36 14.86 19.04
CA THR A 352 -12.75 14.51 18.72
C THR A 352 -13.56 14.06 19.94
N ALA A 353 -12.94 13.32 20.86
CA ALA A 353 -13.60 12.81 22.05
C ALA A 353 -13.48 13.78 23.25
N HIS A 354 -12.78 14.91 23.15
CA HIS A 354 -12.46 15.78 24.30
C HIS A 354 -11.77 15.02 25.45
N LEU A 355 -10.79 14.19 25.10
CA LEU A 355 -9.97 13.43 26.04
C LEU A 355 -8.51 13.88 25.95
N SER A 356 -7.71 13.59 26.97
CA SER A 356 -6.25 13.66 26.82
C SER A 356 -5.72 12.44 26.08
N VAL A 357 -4.60 12.59 25.35
CA VAL A 357 -3.96 11.48 24.61
C VAL A 357 -3.62 10.32 25.54
N ALA A 358 -3.27 10.61 26.80
CA ALA A 358 -3.03 9.60 27.83
C ALA A 358 -4.30 8.80 28.16
N MET A 359 -5.44 9.47 28.28
CA MET A 359 -6.72 8.82 28.53
C MET A 359 -7.19 7.98 27.33
N VAL A 360 -6.95 8.46 26.10
CA VAL A 360 -7.19 7.66 24.88
C VAL A 360 -6.38 6.37 24.89
N LYS A 361 -5.08 6.42 25.24
CA LYS A 361 -4.25 5.21 25.38
C LYS A 361 -4.79 4.26 26.46
N LYS A 362 -5.25 4.79 27.59
CA LYS A 362 -5.85 4.01 28.68
C LYS A 362 -7.12 3.30 28.23
N HIS A 363 -8.04 4.00 27.56
CA HIS A 363 -9.26 3.40 27.01
C HIS A 363 -8.94 2.35 25.94
N LEU A 364 -7.98 2.60 25.06
CA LEU A 364 -7.56 1.60 24.06
C LEU A 364 -6.97 0.35 24.70
N HIS A 365 -6.15 0.50 25.74
CA HIS A 365 -5.61 -0.65 26.45
C HIS A 365 -6.71 -1.47 27.14
N ALA A 366 -7.72 -0.81 27.71
CA ALA A 366 -8.88 -1.48 28.28
C ALA A 366 -9.72 -2.19 27.20
N VAL A 367 -9.94 -1.55 26.05
CA VAL A 367 -10.63 -2.15 24.89
C VAL A 367 -9.88 -3.38 24.39
N PHE A 368 -8.56 -3.28 24.21
CA PHE A 368 -7.71 -4.38 23.77
C PHE A 368 -7.76 -5.57 24.73
N ARG A 369 -7.75 -5.29 26.04
CA ARG A 369 -7.88 -6.33 27.07
C ARG A 369 -9.26 -6.96 27.08
N LYS A 370 -10.33 -6.16 27.05
CA LYS A 370 -11.74 -6.63 27.12
C LYS A 370 -12.16 -7.43 25.89
N LEU A 371 -11.55 -7.14 24.74
CA LEU A 371 -11.82 -7.80 23.48
C LEU A 371 -10.74 -8.81 23.09
N GLU A 372 -9.72 -9.01 23.94
CA GLU A 372 -8.61 -9.93 23.71
C GLU A 372 -7.90 -9.71 22.36
N VAL A 373 -7.82 -8.43 21.94
CA VAL A 373 -7.13 -8.03 20.71
C VAL A 373 -5.78 -7.38 21.03
N PRO A 374 -4.65 -7.92 20.53
CA PRO A 374 -3.31 -7.42 20.83
C PRO A 374 -2.94 -6.13 20.09
N SER A 375 -3.75 -5.68 19.13
CA SER A 375 -3.38 -4.54 18.29
C SER A 375 -4.58 -3.76 17.76
N ARG A 376 -4.30 -2.48 17.45
CA ARG A 376 -5.23 -1.55 16.83
C ARG A 376 -5.80 -2.09 15.52
N SER A 377 -4.98 -2.68 14.66
CA SER A 377 -5.43 -3.24 13.38
C SER A 377 -6.39 -4.42 13.60
N ARG A 378 -6.15 -5.23 14.64
CA ARG A 378 -7.03 -6.35 14.97
C ARG A 378 -8.33 -5.90 15.62
N LEU A 379 -8.32 -4.80 16.37
CA LEU A 379 -9.54 -4.13 16.84
C LEU A 379 -10.41 -3.67 15.66
N VAL A 380 -9.79 -3.03 14.66
CA VAL A 380 -10.49 -2.61 13.43
C VAL A 380 -11.05 -3.81 12.67
N ALA A 381 -10.27 -4.88 12.53
CA ALA A 381 -10.71 -6.12 11.86
C ALA A 381 -11.82 -6.88 12.60
N LEU A 382 -11.98 -6.66 13.91
CA LEU A 382 -13.06 -7.28 14.71
C LEU A 382 -14.36 -6.47 14.66
N MET A 383 -14.27 -5.16 14.38
CA MET A 383 -15.39 -4.20 14.46
C MET A 383 -15.94 -3.80 13.08
N LEU A 384 -15.28 -4.19 11.99
CA LEU A 384 -15.74 -4.15 10.61
C LEU A 384 -16.28 -5.51 10.22
#